data_AF-A0A017HJ92-F1
#
_entry.id   AF-A0A017HJ92-F1
#
_cell.length_a   1.000
_cell.length_b   1.000
_cell.length_c   1.000
_cell.angle_alpha   90.00
_cell.angle_beta   90.00
_cell.angle_gamma   90.00
#
_symmetry.space_group_name_H-M   'P 1'
#
loop_
_entity.id
_entity.type
_entity.pdbx_description
1 polymer ?
#
loop_
_entity_poly.entity_id
_entity_poly.type
_entity_poly.pdbx_seq_one_letter_code
_entity_poly.pdbx_strand_id
1 'polypeptide(L)' 'MDLETFRPRVHEALQAWNVGQQFTLKDLFEAQWGEVAQPTTFGQDFLAAVRRGEFPDIEERHKDGANHQWYRRIR' A
#
# COMPACT_ATOMS: atom_id res chain seq x y z
N MET A 1 -1.09 14.31 -1.92
CA MET A 1 -0.91 13.55 -0.66
C MET A 1 0.44 12.83 -0.69
N ASP A 2 1.16 12.85 0.42
CA ASP A 2 2.47 12.22 0.63
C ASP A 2 2.38 11.00 1.58
N LEU A 3 3.45 10.20 1.64
CA LEU A 3 3.50 8.96 2.42
C LEU A 3 3.41 9.19 3.94
N GLU A 4 3.93 10.31 4.44
CA GLU A 4 3.94 10.61 5.88
C GLU A 4 2.52 10.90 6.39
N THR A 5 1.77 11.70 5.64
CA THR A 5 0.35 11.97 5.91
C THR A 5 -0.49 10.69 5.83
N PHE A 6 -0.06 9.72 5.02
CA PHE A 6 -0.78 8.47 4.79
C PHE A 6 -0.46 7.36 5.79
N ARG A 7 0.76 7.31 6.33
CA ARG A 7 1.26 6.24 7.21
C ARG A 7 0.28 5.82 8.32
N PRO A 8 -0.36 6.74 9.09
CA PRO A 8 -1.34 6.34 10.10
C PRO A 8 -2.62 5.73 9.51
N ARG A 9 -3.07 6.21 8.34
CA ARG A 9 -4.28 5.72 7.66
C ARG A 9 -4.12 4.33 7.08
N VAL A 10 -2.89 3.95 6.67
CA VAL A 10 -2.58 2.58 6.25
C VAL A 10 -2.98 1.60 7.33
N HIS A 11 -2.60 1.88 8.58
CA HIS A 11 -2.85 0.95 9.67
C HIS A 11 -4.35 0.78 9.91
N GLU A 12 -5.11 1.89 9.93
CA GLU A 12 -6.57 1.84 10.06
C GLU A 12 -7.25 1.10 8.90
N ALA A 13 -6.83 1.37 7.65
CA ALA A 13 -7.38 0.71 6.48
C ALA A 13 -7.04 -0.79 6.44
N LEU A 14 -5.86 -1.19 6.92
CA LEU A 14 -5.48 -2.60 7.05
C LEU A 14 -6.31 -3.35 8.09
N GLN A 15 -6.72 -2.69 9.18
CA GLN A 15 -7.57 -3.33 10.20
C GLN A 15 -8.90 -3.83 9.62
N ALA A 16 -9.42 -3.17 8.58
CA ALA A 16 -10.63 -3.59 7.89
C ALA A 16 -10.45 -4.84 7.00
N TRP A 17 -9.22 -5.27 6.74
CA TRP A 17 -8.93 -6.39 5.83
C TRP A 17 -8.54 -7.65 6.56
N ASN A 18 -8.91 -8.80 6.00
CA ASN A 18 -8.53 -10.08 6.60
C ASN A 18 -7.06 -10.42 6.34
N VAL A 19 -6.45 -11.16 7.26
CA VAL A 19 -5.12 -11.74 7.03
C VAL A 19 -5.17 -12.66 5.79
N GLY A 20 -4.19 -12.52 4.91
CA GLY A 20 -4.11 -13.21 3.63
C GLY A 20 -4.76 -12.47 2.46
N GLN A 21 -5.55 -11.41 2.73
CA GLN A 21 -6.21 -10.61 1.70
C GLN A 21 -5.17 -9.83 0.87
N GLN A 22 -5.34 -9.86 -0.45
CA GLN A 22 -4.53 -9.14 -1.41
C GLN A 22 -5.17 -7.80 -1.76
N PHE A 23 -4.33 -6.81 -2.04
CA PHE A 23 -4.76 -5.46 -2.38
C PHE A 23 -3.73 -4.68 -3.20
N THR A 24 -4.20 -3.65 -3.89
CA THR A 24 -3.35 -2.59 -4.45
C THR A 24 -3.33 -1.37 -3.53
N LEU A 25 -2.38 -0.46 -3.75
CA LEU A 25 -2.47 0.85 -3.10
C LEU A 25 -3.79 1.55 -3.44
N LYS A 26 -4.22 1.50 -4.71
CA LYS A 26 -5.51 2.09 -5.10
C LYS A 26 -6.68 1.55 -4.27
N ASP A 27 -6.69 0.26 -3.94
CA ASP A 27 -7.73 -0.34 -3.07
C ASP A 27 -7.63 0.16 -1.63
N LEU A 28 -6.42 0.39 -1.13
CA LEU A 28 -6.19 0.94 0.21
C LEU A 28 -6.60 2.42 0.33
N PHE A 29 -6.47 3.16 -0.76
CA PHE A 29 -6.73 4.60 -0.82
C PHE A 29 -8.14 4.97 -1.27
N GLU A 30 -8.85 4.07 -1.94
CA GLU A 30 -10.18 4.27 -2.49
C GLU A 30 -10.35 5.67 -3.14
N ALA A 31 -11.23 6.51 -2.58
CA ALA A 31 -11.55 7.85 -3.06
C ALA A 31 -10.36 8.84 -2.96
N GLN A 32 -9.44 8.62 -2.03
CA GLN A 32 -8.27 9.48 -1.81
C GLN A 32 -7.15 9.23 -2.82
N TRP A 33 -7.23 8.13 -3.60
CA TRP A 33 -6.25 7.84 -4.63
C TRP A 33 -6.14 8.96 -5.67
N GLY A 34 -7.26 9.65 -5.96
CA GLY A 34 -7.29 10.80 -6.86
C GLY A 34 -6.52 12.03 -6.35
N GLU A 35 -6.22 12.09 -5.05
CA GLU A 35 -5.45 13.18 -4.42
C GLU A 35 -3.94 12.91 -4.41
N VAL A 36 -3.51 11.75 -4.92
CA VAL A 36 -2.11 11.38 -5.09
C VAL A 36 -1.60 11.98 -6.40
N ALA A 37 -0.92 13.12 -6.30
CA ALA A 37 -0.40 13.85 -7.46
C ALA A 37 0.64 13.05 -8.27
N GLN A 38 1.39 12.15 -7.64
CA GLN A 38 2.43 11.33 -8.27
C GLN A 38 2.31 9.86 -7.87
N PRO A 39 1.37 9.10 -8.47
CA PRO A 39 1.07 7.71 -8.07
C PRO A 39 2.26 6.76 -8.19
N THR A 40 3.11 6.95 -9.21
CA THR A 40 4.31 6.13 -9.42
C THR A 40 5.33 6.33 -8.31
N THR A 41 5.70 7.59 -8.03
CA THR A 41 6.63 7.95 -6.96
C THR A 41 6.10 7.47 -5.62
N PHE A 42 4.81 7.72 -5.36
CA PHE A 42 4.13 7.26 -4.17
C PHE A 42 4.22 5.74 -3.98
N GLY A 43 3.98 4.97 -5.06
CA GLY A 43 4.10 3.51 -5.03
C GLY A 43 5.51 3.04 -4.73
N GLN A 44 6.53 3.71 -5.28
CA GLN A 44 7.94 3.38 -4.98
C GLN A 44 8.32 3.71 -3.54
N ASP A 45 7.87 4.85 -3.01
CA ASP A 45 8.12 5.24 -1.62
C ASP A 45 7.46 4.27 -0.65
N PHE A 46 6.22 3.88 -0.92
CA PHE A 46 5.50 2.88 -0.13
C PHE A 46 6.18 1.51 -0.18
N LEU A 47 6.58 1.06 -1.38
CA LEU A 47 7.34 -0.18 -1.55
C LEU A 47 8.64 -0.15 -0.73
N ALA A 48 9.39 0.96 -0.78
CA ALA A 48 10.60 1.12 -0.01
C ALA A 48 10.32 1.05 1.50
N ALA A 49 9.22 1.65 1.97
CA ALA A 49 8.81 1.58 3.37
C ALA A 49 8.41 0.15 3.80
N VAL A 50 7.68 -0.59 2.96
CA VAL A 50 7.38 -2.01 3.20
C VAL A 50 8.67 -2.83 3.31
N ARG A 51 9.62 -2.63 2.37
CA ARG A 51 10.92 -3.33 2.39
C ARG A 51 11.80 -2.97 3.59
N ARG A 52 11.67 -1.75 4.10
CA ARG A 52 12.34 -1.31 5.35
C ARG A 52 11.69 -1.88 6.62
N GLY A 53 10.54 -2.57 6.49
CA GLY A 53 9.82 -3.12 7.63
C GLY A 53 8.99 -2.08 8.40
N GLU A 54 8.71 -0.91 7.81
CA GLU A 54 7.85 0.11 8.42
C GLU A 54 6.39 -0.37 8.51
N PHE A 55 6.01 -1.34 7.67
CA PHE A 55 4.70 -1.98 7.66
C PHE A 55 4.83 -3.49 7.91
N PRO A 56 4.97 -3.93 9.17
CA PRO A 56 5.25 -5.34 9.50
C PRO A 56 4.10 -6.30 9.15
N ASP A 57 2.90 -5.76 8.94
CA ASP A 57 1.69 -6.53 8.65
C ASP A 57 1.44 -6.65 7.14
N ILE A 58 2.33 -6.09 6.30
CA ILE A 58 2.21 -6.08 4.85
C ILE A 58 3.39 -6.83 4.23
N GLU A 59 3.09 -7.68 3.25
CA GLU A 59 4.06 -8.32 2.38
C GLU A 59 3.88 -7.84 0.94
N GLU A 60 4.97 -7.51 0.25
CA GLU A 60 4.93 -7.20 -1.18
C GLU A 60 4.70 -8.47 -2.01
N ARG A 61 3.86 -8.37 -3.04
CA ARG A 61 3.63 -9.40 -4.04
C ARG A 61 3.66 -8.78 -5.44
N HIS A 62 4.45 -9.36 -6.33
CA HIS A 62 4.41 -8.96 -7.73
C HIS A 62 3.27 -9.66 -8.45
N LYS A 63 2.50 -8.88 -9.22
CA LYS A 63 1.71 -9.41 -10.33
C LYS A 63 2.63 -9.58 -11.54
N ASP A 64 2.41 -10.64 -12.30
CA ASP A 64 2.94 -10.73 -13.67
C ASP A 64 2.33 -9.60 -14.51
N GLY A 65 3.15 -8.65 -14.95
CA GLY A 65 2.72 -7.48 -15.73
C GLY A 65 3.25 -6.15 -15.17
N ALA A 66 3.75 -5.30 -16.08
CA ALA A 66 4.69 -4.21 -15.82
C ALA A 66 4.28 -3.08 -14.85
N ASN A 67 3.08 -3.08 -14.25
CA ASN A 67 2.61 -1.92 -13.47
C ASN A 67 1.63 -2.21 -12.32
N HIS A 68 1.45 -3.46 -11.90
CA HIS A 68 0.48 -3.78 -10.85
C HIS A 68 1.18 -4.44 -9.66
N GLN A 69 1.70 -3.62 -8.76
CA GLN A 69 2.14 -4.10 -7.45
C GLN A 69 0.94 -4.40 -6.58
N TRP A 70 0.96 -5.60 -6.00
CA TRP A 70 -0.01 -6.02 -5.00
C TRP A 70 0.70 -6.21 -3.67
N TYR A 71 -0.07 -6.10 -2.63
CA TYR A 71 0.36 -6.26 -1.28
C TYR A 71 -0.59 -7.25 -0.62
N ARG A 72 -0.09 -7.93 0.41
CA ARG A 72 -0.88 -8.89 1.15
C ARG A 72 -0.77 -8.59 2.63
N ARG A 73 -1.91 -8.54 3.32
CA ARG A 73 -1.90 -8.49 4.78
C ARG A 73 -1.42 -9.84 5.30
N ILE A 74 -0.39 -9.87 6.14
CA ILE A 74 0.19 -11.11 6.68
C ILE A 74 -0.02 -11.29 8.18
N ARG A 75 -0.47 -10.25 8.90
CA ARG A 75 -0.70 -10.24 10.35
C ARG A 75 -1.88 -9.35 10.72
#